data_AF-A0A7V7JMV7-F1
#
_entry.id   AF-A0A7V7JMV7-F1
#
_cell.length_a   1.000
_cell.length_b   1.000
_cell.length_c   1.000
_cell.angle_alpha   90.00
_cell.angle_beta   90.00
_cell.angle_gamma   90.00
#
_symmetry.space_group_name_H-M   'P 1'
#
loop_
_entity.id
_entity.type
_entity.pdbx_description
1 polymer ?
#
loop_
_entity_poly.entity_id
_entity_poly.type
_entity_poly.pdbx_seq_one_letter_code
_entity_poly.pdbx_strand_id
1 'polypeptide(L)'
;ARGTIPLGWGVDPNLIETYPDIITYLYETASEHDYFVADASGAGYFNPSRVPPRHLSRLVRHNRHFFDLTDMSIAVMVLDWEQPSARVKNAYAQFAPDGYGTQLYDYHYAGGNSVAPHVWKGMPITNFFNDVCHFTSPQAAAHTMRHSLRARGFTLPAFGIWRFVYTSPTDVKETMAILSKDFPEINAEVVDPYTFFRLFKEWRLGLPE
;
A
#
# COMPACT_ATOMS: atom_id res chain seq x y z
N ALA A 1 4.63 15.10 15.27
CA ALA A 1 5.24 14.22 14.24
C ALA A 1 4.31 13.99 13.06
N ARG A 2 3.00 13.79 13.27
CA ARG A 2 1.99 13.95 12.20
C ARG A 2 2.19 15.30 11.51
N GLY A 3 2.06 15.33 10.18
CA GLY A 3 2.31 16.54 9.40
C GLY A 3 3.77 16.93 9.26
N THR A 4 4.73 16.04 9.58
CA THR A 4 6.18 16.33 9.39
C THR A 4 6.89 15.34 8.47
N ILE A 5 6.23 14.24 8.11
CA ILE A 5 6.64 13.26 7.10
C ILE A 5 5.38 12.79 6.38
N PRO A 6 5.44 12.48 5.07
CA PRO A 6 4.27 11.96 4.35
C PRO A 6 3.91 10.57 4.87
N LEU A 7 2.61 10.36 5.13
CA LEU A 7 2.05 9.08 5.58
C LEU A 7 0.80 8.74 4.78
N GLY A 8 0.72 7.49 4.33
CA GLY A 8 -0.49 6.89 3.79
C GLY A 8 -1.35 6.30 4.91
N TRP A 9 -2.52 6.86 5.14
CA TRP A 9 -3.52 6.38 6.07
C TRP A 9 -4.48 5.44 5.34
N GLY A 10 -4.43 4.16 5.71
CA GLY A 10 -5.37 3.15 5.23
C GLY A 10 -6.78 3.39 5.79
N VAL A 11 -7.74 3.67 4.92
CA VAL A 11 -9.15 3.89 5.28
C VAL A 11 -10.02 3.02 4.38
N ASP A 12 -11.08 2.41 4.92
CA ASP A 12 -12.10 1.78 4.09
C ASP A 12 -13.04 2.88 3.55
N PRO A 13 -13.05 3.16 2.23
CA PRO A 13 -13.82 4.25 1.67
C PRO A 13 -15.34 4.02 1.77
N ASN A 14 -15.83 2.80 2.00
CA ASN A 14 -17.27 2.58 2.21
C ASN A 14 -17.78 3.18 3.53
N LEU A 15 -16.89 3.48 4.48
CA LEU A 15 -17.27 4.02 5.78
C LEU A 15 -17.88 5.41 5.67
N ILE A 16 -17.71 6.12 4.55
CA ILE A 16 -18.40 7.38 4.27
C ILE A 16 -19.93 7.24 4.34
N GLU A 17 -20.49 6.07 4.03
CA GLU A 17 -21.94 5.85 4.09
C GLU A 17 -22.43 5.72 5.55
N THR A 18 -21.64 5.09 6.42
CA THR A 18 -22.04 4.79 7.79
C THR A 18 -21.59 5.86 8.79
N TYR A 19 -20.42 6.47 8.55
CA TYR A 19 -19.75 7.44 9.43
C TYR A 19 -19.25 8.65 8.62
N PRO A 20 -20.14 9.38 7.91
CA PRO A 20 -19.74 10.50 7.06
C PRO A 20 -19.06 11.63 7.84
N ASP A 21 -19.46 11.85 9.09
CA ASP A 21 -18.87 12.82 10.01
C ASP A 21 -17.41 12.49 10.35
N ILE A 22 -17.09 11.22 10.56
CA ILE A 22 -15.72 10.76 10.83
C ILE A 22 -14.86 10.92 9.59
N ILE A 23 -15.33 10.49 8.41
CA ILE A 23 -14.56 10.66 7.17
C ILE A 23 -14.36 12.15 6.89
N THR A 24 -15.39 12.98 7.00
CA THR A 24 -15.27 14.44 6.82
C THR A 24 -14.22 15.02 7.75
N TYR A 25 -14.24 14.66 9.03
CA TYR A 25 -13.24 15.10 10.00
C TYR A 25 -11.81 14.70 9.63
N LEU A 26 -11.60 13.50 9.08
CA LEU A 26 -10.27 13.07 8.62
C LEU A 26 -9.73 13.99 7.52
N TYR A 27 -10.56 14.32 6.51
CA TYR A 27 -10.17 15.20 5.41
C TYR A 27 -10.02 16.66 5.86
N GLU A 28 -10.92 17.18 6.70
CA GLU A 28 -10.86 18.56 7.20
C GLU A 28 -9.63 18.83 8.08
N THR A 29 -9.16 17.80 8.79
CA THR A 29 -8.00 17.92 9.69
C THR A 29 -6.70 17.38 9.09
N ALA A 30 -6.73 16.94 7.83
CA ALA A 30 -5.55 16.46 7.12
C ALA A 30 -4.50 17.57 7.00
N SER A 31 -3.24 17.23 7.29
CA SER A 31 -2.10 18.05 6.90
C SER A 31 -1.72 17.76 5.45
N GLU A 32 -0.84 18.59 4.86
CA GLU A 32 -0.28 18.36 3.51
C GLU A 32 0.52 17.04 3.36
N HIS A 33 0.79 16.38 4.49
CA HIS A 33 1.51 15.13 4.57
C HIS A 33 0.62 13.93 4.93
N ASP A 34 -0.69 14.12 5.09
CA ASP A 34 -1.65 13.05 5.32
C ASP A 34 -2.34 12.67 4.01
N TYR A 35 -2.15 11.42 3.56
CA TYR A 35 -2.75 10.90 2.33
C TYR A 35 -3.66 9.74 2.67
N PHE A 36 -4.90 9.74 2.19
CA PHE A 36 -5.82 8.63 2.40
C PHE A 36 -5.76 7.66 1.22
N VAL A 37 -5.67 6.38 1.52
CA VAL A 37 -5.59 5.29 0.55
C VAL A 37 -6.49 4.15 0.97
N ALA A 38 -7.07 3.44 0.01
CA ALA A 38 -7.97 2.35 0.33
C ALA A 38 -7.18 1.16 0.88
N ASP A 39 -7.48 0.78 2.12
CA ASP A 39 -6.88 -0.39 2.76
C ASP A 39 -7.68 -1.66 2.42
N ALA A 40 -7.12 -2.82 2.75
CA ALA A 40 -7.81 -4.12 2.77
C ALA A 40 -8.62 -4.50 1.51
N SER A 41 -8.04 -4.27 0.32
CA SER A 41 -8.59 -4.60 -1.00
C SER A 41 -9.65 -3.65 -1.55
N GLY A 42 -9.82 -2.46 -0.98
CA GLY A 42 -10.67 -1.40 -1.54
C GLY A 42 -11.82 -1.01 -0.60
N ALA A 43 -13.01 -0.82 -1.14
CA ALA A 43 -14.23 -0.49 -0.40
C ALA A 43 -14.82 -1.73 0.30
N GLY A 44 -14.21 -2.14 1.40
CA GLY A 44 -14.53 -3.34 2.17
C GLY A 44 -13.30 -4.18 2.46
N TYR A 45 -13.51 -5.38 3.02
CA TYR A 45 -12.43 -6.34 3.27
C TYR A 45 -12.75 -7.68 2.59
N PHE A 46 -12.01 -8.00 1.53
CA PHE A 46 -12.19 -9.24 0.76
C PHE A 46 -10.91 -9.68 0.03
N ASN A 47 -10.90 -10.93 -0.42
CA ASN A 47 -9.89 -11.48 -1.31
C ASN A 47 -10.34 -11.35 -2.77
N PRO A 48 -9.70 -10.52 -3.60
CA PRO A 48 -10.17 -10.26 -4.96
C PRO A 48 -10.26 -11.49 -5.85
N SER A 49 -9.31 -12.42 -5.73
CA SER A 49 -9.30 -13.66 -6.54
C SER A 49 -10.42 -14.62 -6.15
N ARG A 50 -11.06 -14.41 -4.99
CA ARG A 50 -12.26 -15.17 -4.57
C ARG A 50 -13.56 -14.59 -5.12
N VAL A 51 -13.54 -13.40 -5.73
CA VAL A 51 -14.74 -12.82 -6.36
C VAL A 51 -15.02 -13.55 -7.67
N PRO A 52 -16.19 -14.22 -7.82
CA PRO A 52 -16.50 -14.93 -9.06
C PRO A 52 -16.48 -13.97 -10.26
N PRO A 53 -15.98 -14.39 -11.44
CA PRO A 53 -15.82 -13.50 -12.59
C PRO A 53 -17.10 -12.73 -12.98
N ARG A 54 -18.27 -13.36 -12.83
CA ARG A 54 -19.59 -12.75 -13.09
C ARG A 54 -19.93 -11.56 -12.18
N HIS A 55 -19.25 -11.42 -11.04
CA HIS A 55 -19.45 -10.35 -10.06
C HIS A 55 -18.39 -9.25 -10.13
N LEU A 56 -17.33 -9.40 -10.93
CA LEU A 56 -16.29 -8.39 -11.05
C LEU A 56 -16.81 -7.03 -11.52
N SER A 57 -17.81 -7.00 -12.42
CA SER A 57 -18.40 -5.71 -12.84
C SER A 57 -19.16 -5.01 -11.70
N ARG A 58 -19.73 -5.78 -10.76
CA ARG A 58 -20.37 -5.23 -9.55
C ARG A 58 -19.32 -4.71 -8.59
N LEU A 59 -18.23 -5.46 -8.41
CA LEU A 59 -17.09 -5.05 -7.61
C LEU A 59 -16.51 -3.71 -8.10
N VAL A 60 -16.31 -3.58 -9.41
CA VAL A 60 -15.83 -2.32 -10.02
C VAL A 60 -16.78 -1.17 -9.73
N ARG A 61 -18.09 -1.35 -9.94
CA ARG A 61 -19.06 -0.27 -9.69
C ARG A 61 -19.10 0.14 -8.22
N HIS A 62 -19.07 -0.83 -7.32
CA HIS A 62 -19.03 -0.61 -5.87
C HIS A 62 -17.78 0.19 -5.47
N ASN A 63 -16.60 -0.24 -5.90
CA ASN A 63 -15.36 0.45 -5.55
C ASN A 63 -15.28 1.84 -6.20
N ARG A 64 -15.64 1.99 -7.48
CA ARG A 64 -15.69 3.30 -8.15
C ARG A 64 -16.53 4.29 -7.36
N HIS A 65 -17.74 3.88 -6.97
CA HIS A 65 -18.65 4.75 -6.23
C HIS A 65 -18.01 5.33 -4.96
N PHE A 66 -17.38 4.49 -4.14
CA PHE A 66 -16.77 4.95 -2.90
C PHE A 66 -15.44 5.66 -3.10
N PHE A 67 -14.62 5.21 -4.05
CA PHE A 67 -13.36 5.88 -4.40
C PHE A 67 -13.60 7.30 -4.92
N ASP A 68 -14.64 7.48 -5.76
CA ASP A 68 -15.05 8.81 -6.26
C ASP A 68 -15.56 9.71 -5.12
N LEU A 69 -16.28 9.16 -4.14
CA LEU A 69 -16.79 9.92 -2.99
C LEU A 69 -15.70 10.34 -2.00
N THR A 70 -14.62 9.56 -1.90
CA THR A 70 -13.54 9.79 -0.95
C THR A 70 -12.24 10.24 -1.64
N ASP A 71 -12.26 10.69 -2.89
CA ASP A 71 -11.07 11.15 -3.61
C ASP A 71 -9.87 10.17 -3.52
N MET A 72 -10.15 8.88 -3.70
CA MET A 72 -9.13 7.83 -3.67
C MET A 72 -8.96 7.22 -5.05
N SER A 73 -7.72 6.90 -5.41
CA SER A 73 -7.40 6.16 -6.64
C SER A 73 -6.28 5.12 -6.44
N ILE A 74 -5.91 4.84 -5.18
CA ILE A 74 -4.91 3.84 -4.78
C ILE A 74 -5.56 2.84 -3.82
N ALA A 75 -5.36 1.55 -4.07
CA ALA A 75 -5.68 0.47 -3.13
C ALA A 75 -4.39 -0.08 -2.50
N VAL A 76 -3.89 0.55 -1.43
CA VAL A 76 -2.50 0.33 -0.99
C VAL A 76 -2.23 -1.10 -0.50
N MET A 77 -3.23 -1.78 0.03
CA MET A 77 -3.13 -3.14 0.56
C MET A 77 -4.21 -4.02 -0.04
N VAL A 78 -3.91 -4.64 -1.18
CA VAL A 78 -4.73 -5.70 -1.78
C VAL A 78 -4.33 -7.02 -1.16
N LEU A 79 -5.19 -7.51 -0.28
CA LEU A 79 -5.01 -8.80 0.38
C LEU A 79 -5.55 -9.92 -0.51
N ASP A 80 -4.71 -10.91 -0.79
CA ASP A 80 -5.16 -12.11 -1.48
C ASP A 80 -4.36 -13.34 -1.03
N TRP A 81 -4.77 -14.53 -1.47
CA TRP A 81 -4.04 -15.78 -1.21
C TRP A 81 -3.07 -16.13 -2.34
N GLU A 82 -3.36 -15.65 -3.54
CA GLU A 82 -2.56 -15.87 -4.73
C GLU A 82 -2.42 -14.57 -5.52
N GLN A 83 -1.51 -14.57 -6.51
CA GLN A 83 -1.34 -13.44 -7.40
C GLN A 83 -2.68 -13.12 -8.10
N PRO A 84 -3.17 -11.86 -8.03
CA PRO A 84 -4.37 -11.46 -8.73
C PRO A 84 -4.31 -11.79 -10.23
N SER A 85 -5.32 -12.51 -10.71
CA SER A 85 -5.44 -12.86 -12.14
C SER A 85 -5.52 -11.61 -13.02
N ALA A 86 -5.27 -11.76 -14.33
CA ALA A 86 -5.44 -10.68 -15.31
C ALA A 86 -6.82 -10.01 -15.26
N ARG A 87 -7.88 -10.78 -14.96
CA ARG A 87 -9.25 -10.26 -14.83
C ARG A 87 -9.43 -9.39 -13.60
N VAL A 88 -8.85 -9.81 -12.47
CA VAL A 88 -8.84 -9.01 -11.24
C VAL A 88 -8.04 -7.73 -11.44
N LYS A 89 -6.84 -7.82 -12.04
CA LYS A 89 -6.03 -6.64 -12.37
C LYS A 89 -6.75 -5.65 -13.29
N ASN A 90 -7.47 -6.15 -14.30
CA ASN A 90 -8.32 -5.32 -15.16
C ASN A 90 -9.50 -4.68 -14.40
N ALA A 91 -10.02 -5.31 -13.34
CA ALA A 91 -11.04 -4.71 -12.50
C ALA A 91 -10.45 -3.56 -11.68
N TYR A 92 -9.32 -3.78 -11.02
CA TYR A 92 -8.62 -2.76 -10.23
C TYR A 92 -8.21 -1.55 -11.06
N ALA A 93 -7.72 -1.75 -12.29
CA ALA A 93 -7.34 -0.64 -13.18
C ALA A 93 -8.50 0.32 -13.51
N GLN A 94 -9.75 -0.04 -13.22
CA GLN A 94 -10.91 0.82 -13.44
C GLN A 94 -11.21 1.76 -12.27
N PHE A 95 -10.74 1.47 -11.05
CA PHE A 95 -11.05 2.27 -9.85
C PHE A 95 -9.82 2.64 -9.02
N ALA A 96 -8.71 1.90 -9.14
CA ALA A 96 -7.45 2.19 -8.48
C ALA A 96 -6.30 2.39 -9.50
N PRO A 97 -6.45 3.29 -10.49
CA PRO A 97 -5.50 3.42 -11.61
C PRO A 97 -4.10 3.86 -11.18
N ASP A 98 -3.97 4.56 -10.05
CA ASP A 98 -2.68 5.06 -9.55
C ASP A 98 -1.88 4.00 -8.80
N GLY A 99 -2.48 2.84 -8.53
CA GLY A 99 -1.76 1.64 -8.18
C GLY A 99 -2.36 0.87 -7.02
N TYR A 100 -1.77 -0.30 -6.78
CA TYR A 100 -2.07 -1.08 -5.60
C TYR A 100 -0.85 -1.86 -5.10
N GLY A 101 -0.79 -2.09 -3.79
CA GLY A 101 0.21 -2.95 -3.17
C GLY A 101 -0.36 -4.34 -2.91
N THR A 102 0.37 -5.41 -3.21
CA THR A 102 -0.06 -6.79 -2.91
C THR A 102 0.46 -7.23 -1.56
N GLN A 103 -0.46 -7.69 -0.71
CA GLN A 103 -0.14 -8.51 0.46
C GLN A 103 -0.70 -9.91 0.24
N LEU A 104 0.17 -10.87 -0.07
CA LEU A 104 -0.23 -12.25 -0.27
C LEU A 104 -0.06 -13.05 1.01
N TYR A 105 -1.16 -13.57 1.53
CA TYR A 105 -1.19 -14.33 2.78
C TYR A 105 -1.74 -15.73 2.53
N ASP A 106 -0.87 -16.73 2.63
CA ASP A 106 -1.30 -18.13 2.67
C ASP A 106 -1.59 -18.52 4.13
N TYR A 107 -2.88 -18.69 4.45
CA TYR A 107 -3.34 -19.11 5.78
C TYR A 107 -3.15 -20.63 6.04
N HIS A 108 -2.63 -21.38 5.07
CA HIS A 108 -2.56 -22.84 5.09
C HIS A 108 -1.20 -23.40 4.62
N TYR A 109 -0.07 -22.86 5.11
CA TYR A 109 1.24 -23.57 5.24
C TYR A 109 2.47 -23.16 4.39
N ALA A 110 2.53 -22.04 3.67
CA ALA A 110 3.83 -21.66 3.06
C ALA A 110 4.20 -20.18 2.97
N GLY A 111 3.33 -19.25 3.42
CA GLY A 111 3.52 -17.83 3.11
C GLY A 111 3.21 -17.59 1.62
N GLY A 112 2.43 -16.55 1.33
CA GLY A 112 2.09 -16.25 -0.07
C GLY A 112 3.35 -15.89 -0.85
N ASN A 113 3.51 -16.47 -2.05
CA ASN A 113 4.59 -16.08 -2.96
C ASN A 113 4.44 -14.60 -3.29
N SER A 114 5.46 -13.76 -3.05
CA SER A 114 5.41 -12.34 -3.40
C SER A 114 5.17 -12.15 -4.90
N VAL A 115 4.36 -11.16 -5.29
CA VAL A 115 4.18 -10.83 -6.70
C VAL A 115 5.39 -10.02 -7.17
N ALA A 116 5.96 -10.39 -8.33
CA ALA A 116 6.97 -9.56 -8.97
C ALA A 116 6.38 -8.17 -9.29
N PRO A 117 6.96 -7.07 -8.78
CA PRO A 117 6.45 -5.73 -9.07
C PRO A 117 6.44 -5.45 -10.59
N HIS A 118 5.33 -4.91 -11.09
CA HIS A 118 5.11 -4.68 -12.52
C HIS A 118 4.10 -3.55 -12.77
N VAL A 119 3.99 -3.12 -14.04
CA VAL A 119 2.97 -2.17 -14.48
C VAL A 119 1.94 -2.94 -15.31
N TRP A 120 0.68 -2.91 -14.89
CA TRP A 120 -0.42 -3.55 -15.58
C TRP A 120 -1.29 -2.51 -16.30
N LYS A 121 -1.17 -2.42 -17.63
CA LYS A 121 -1.94 -1.46 -18.45
C LYS A 121 -1.88 -0.02 -17.90
N GLY A 122 -0.69 0.40 -17.47
CA GLY A 122 -0.47 1.72 -16.89
C GLY A 122 -0.67 1.84 -15.37
N MET A 123 -1.31 0.85 -14.73
CA MET A 123 -1.48 0.81 -13.27
C MET A 123 -0.28 0.12 -12.61
N PRO A 124 0.47 0.78 -11.72
CA PRO A 124 1.60 0.17 -11.03
C PRO A 124 1.13 -0.80 -9.93
N ILE A 125 1.79 -1.96 -9.86
CA ILE A 125 1.54 -3.00 -8.86
C ILE A 125 2.87 -3.36 -8.19
N THR A 126 2.94 -3.21 -6.87
CA THR A 126 4.14 -3.54 -6.10
C THR A 126 3.79 -4.35 -4.85
N ASN A 127 4.80 -4.71 -4.06
CA ASN A 127 4.61 -5.42 -2.80
C ASN A 127 4.24 -4.47 -1.66
N PHE A 128 3.37 -4.96 -0.77
CA PHE A 128 3.04 -4.33 0.50
C PHE A 128 3.57 -5.22 1.64
N PHE A 129 4.51 -4.70 2.43
CA PHE A 129 5.27 -5.47 3.40
C PHE A 129 4.65 -5.41 4.79
N ASN A 130 4.40 -6.59 5.35
CA ASN A 130 3.83 -6.76 6.69
C ASN A 130 4.91 -7.02 7.76
N ASP A 131 6.19 -6.97 7.40
CA ASP A 131 7.31 -7.40 8.27
C ASP A 131 7.39 -6.57 9.57
N VAL A 132 6.93 -5.31 9.55
CA VAL A 132 6.95 -4.40 10.71
C VAL A 132 5.58 -4.21 11.38
N CYS A 133 4.58 -5.03 11.03
CA CYS A 133 3.23 -4.88 11.58
C CYS A 133 3.16 -5.12 13.10
N HIS A 134 4.00 -6.02 13.63
CA HIS A 134 4.15 -6.26 15.06
C HIS A 134 5.20 -5.31 15.63
N PHE A 135 4.87 -4.02 15.61
CA PHE A 135 5.76 -2.97 16.06
C PHE A 135 6.10 -3.11 17.55
N THR A 136 7.39 -3.03 17.88
CA THR A 136 7.88 -3.13 19.27
C THR A 136 8.68 -1.90 19.68
N SER A 137 9.54 -1.38 18.79
CA SER A 137 10.31 -0.16 19.00
C SER A 137 10.78 0.39 17.66
N PRO A 138 11.11 1.70 17.59
CA PRO A 138 11.65 2.29 16.38
C PRO A 138 12.91 1.59 15.85
N GLN A 139 13.81 1.19 16.76
CA GLN A 139 15.06 0.47 16.44
C GLN A 139 14.79 -0.90 15.83
N ALA A 140 13.91 -1.69 16.45
CA ALA A 140 13.57 -3.02 15.96
C ALA A 140 12.93 -2.96 14.58
N ALA A 141 12.03 -2.00 14.35
CA ALA A 141 11.40 -1.80 13.04
C ALA A 141 12.44 -1.43 11.96
N ALA A 142 13.37 -0.52 12.25
CA ALA A 142 14.43 -0.13 11.30
C ALA A 142 15.32 -1.32 10.91
N HIS A 143 15.74 -2.11 11.91
CA HIS A 143 16.49 -3.35 11.67
C HIS A 143 15.70 -4.38 10.85
N THR A 144 14.41 -4.54 11.13
CA THR A 144 13.53 -5.44 10.38
C THR A 144 13.37 -4.97 8.93
N MET A 145 13.20 -3.67 8.67
CA MET A 145 13.17 -3.12 7.31
C MET A 145 14.48 -3.40 6.57
N ARG A 146 15.64 -3.16 7.21
CA ARG A 146 16.95 -3.47 6.63
C ARG A 146 17.10 -4.95 6.28
N HIS A 147 16.72 -5.82 7.20
CA HIS A 147 16.79 -7.27 7.04
C HIS A 147 15.87 -7.73 5.91
N SER A 148 14.63 -7.22 5.89
CA SER A 148 13.61 -7.48 4.86
C SER A 148 14.11 -7.15 3.45
N LEU A 149 14.74 -5.98 3.27
CA LEU A 149 15.33 -5.56 2.01
C LEU A 149 16.48 -6.50 1.56
N ARG A 150 17.34 -6.91 2.50
CA ARG A 150 18.46 -7.84 2.25
C ARG A 150 17.97 -9.23 1.86
N ALA A 151 17.03 -9.78 2.62
CA ALA A 151 16.50 -11.13 2.43
C ALA A 151 15.78 -11.27 1.08
N ARG A 152 15.17 -10.18 0.59
CA ARG A 152 14.49 -10.13 -0.71
C ARG A 152 15.42 -9.79 -1.88
N GLY A 153 16.72 -9.62 -1.64
CA GLY A 153 17.71 -9.37 -2.68
C GLY A 153 17.50 -8.06 -3.44
N PHE A 154 16.94 -7.03 -2.79
CA PHE A 154 16.71 -5.74 -3.43
C PHE A 154 18.02 -5.15 -3.95
N THR A 155 18.01 -4.76 -5.22
CA THR A 155 19.03 -3.90 -5.82
C THR A 155 18.52 -2.46 -5.78
N LEU A 156 19.41 -1.50 -5.59
CA LEU A 156 19.03 -0.09 -5.56
C LEU A 156 18.85 0.44 -7.00
N PRO A 157 17.82 1.27 -7.27
CA PRO A 157 16.81 1.74 -6.31
C PRO A 157 15.78 0.65 -5.95
N ALA A 158 15.36 0.66 -4.68
CA ALA A 158 14.38 -0.26 -4.13
C ALA A 158 13.11 0.47 -3.72
N PHE A 159 11.95 -0.15 -3.93
CA PHE A 159 10.64 0.40 -3.57
C PHE A 159 9.97 -0.50 -2.56
N GLY A 160 9.48 0.07 -1.47
CA GLY A 160 8.71 -0.68 -0.47
C GLY A 160 7.68 0.16 0.24
N ILE A 161 6.54 -0.47 0.52
CA ILE A 161 5.46 0.04 1.35
C ILE A 161 5.43 -0.84 2.59
N TRP A 162 5.47 -0.26 3.78
CA TRP A 162 5.47 -1.03 5.04
C TRP A 162 4.23 -0.73 5.87
N ARG A 163 3.61 -1.79 6.37
CA ARG A 163 2.47 -1.69 7.27
C ARG A 163 2.93 -1.45 8.70
N PHE A 164 2.55 -0.30 9.25
CA PHE A 164 2.64 -0.02 10.68
C PHE A 164 1.26 -0.20 11.31
N VAL A 165 1.17 -0.93 12.42
CA VAL A 165 -0.09 -1.19 13.14
C VAL A 165 0.08 -0.75 14.59
N TYR A 166 -0.92 -0.05 15.13
CA TYR A 166 -0.88 0.52 16.49
C TYR A 166 0.41 1.30 16.79
N THR A 167 0.92 2.03 15.80
CA THR A 167 2.19 2.78 15.87
C THR A 167 1.93 4.27 15.69
N SER A 168 2.58 5.12 16.48
CA SER A 168 2.41 6.56 16.35
C SER A 168 3.22 7.14 15.18
N PRO A 169 2.83 8.28 14.58
CA PRO A 169 3.65 8.98 13.59
C PRO A 169 5.05 9.37 14.10
N THR A 170 5.20 9.58 15.42
CA THR A 170 6.50 9.86 16.03
C THR A 170 7.41 8.64 15.94
N ASP A 171 6.88 7.46 16.26
CA ASP A 171 7.63 6.22 16.20
C ASP A 171 8.02 5.86 14.76
N VAL A 172 7.12 6.05 13.79
CA VAL A 172 7.44 5.86 12.36
C VAL A 172 8.56 6.80 11.91
N LYS A 173 8.50 8.08 12.30
CA LYS A 173 9.55 9.06 11.99
C LYS A 173 10.89 8.65 12.60
N GLU A 174 10.88 8.19 13.85
CA GLU A 174 12.08 7.74 14.54
C GLU A 174 12.66 6.47 13.92
N THR A 175 11.82 5.52 13.48
CA THR A 175 12.25 4.35 12.71
C THR A 175 13.02 4.77 11.46
N MET A 176 12.51 5.75 10.71
CA MET A 176 13.17 6.22 9.48
C MET A 176 14.47 6.98 9.77
N ALA A 177 14.52 7.74 10.86
CA ALA A 177 15.74 8.40 11.31
C ALA A 177 16.82 7.38 11.70
N ILE A 178 16.45 6.32 12.42
CA ILE A 178 17.34 5.22 12.79
C ILE A 178 17.81 4.47 11.54
N LEU A 179 16.91 4.12 10.63
CA LEU A 179 17.26 3.44 9.38
C LEU A 179 18.32 4.21 8.59
N SER A 180 18.15 5.54 8.50
CA SER A 180 19.09 6.42 7.80
C SER A 180 20.43 6.55 8.52
N LYS A 181 20.42 6.56 9.86
CA LYS A 181 21.62 6.69 10.68
C LYS A 181 22.44 5.39 10.71
N ASP A 182 21.78 4.27 10.93
CA ASP A 182 22.44 2.98 11.16
C ASP A 182 22.78 2.26 9.85
N PHE A 183 22.06 2.58 8.77
CA PHE A 183 22.25 2.01 7.43
C PHE A 183 22.28 3.09 6.34
N PRO A 184 23.25 4.01 6.38
CA PRO A 184 23.32 5.13 5.43
C PRO A 184 23.46 4.66 3.98
N GLU A 185 23.91 3.43 3.73
CA GLU A 185 24.00 2.86 2.38
C GLU A 185 22.63 2.62 1.71
N ILE A 186 21.53 2.57 2.49
CA ILE A 186 20.19 2.48 1.92
C ILE A 186 19.77 3.83 1.31
N ASN A 187 20.21 4.94 1.91
CA ASN A 187 19.78 6.30 1.53
C ASN A 187 18.25 6.39 1.33
N ALA A 188 17.49 5.96 2.34
CA ALA A 188 16.04 5.85 2.26
C ALA A 188 15.36 7.23 2.27
N GLU A 189 14.40 7.42 1.37
CA GLU A 189 13.54 8.61 1.33
C GLU A 189 12.08 8.21 1.56
N VAL A 190 11.39 8.94 2.44
CA VAL A 190 9.95 8.76 2.67
C VAL A 190 9.21 9.72 1.74
N VAL A 191 8.38 9.18 0.86
CA VAL A 191 7.53 9.94 -0.08
C VAL A 191 6.06 9.58 0.14
N ASP A 192 5.15 10.44 -0.31
CA ASP A 192 3.72 10.15 -0.28
C ASP A 192 3.33 8.99 -1.23
N PRO A 193 2.17 8.34 -1.02
CA PRO A 193 1.75 7.20 -1.83
C PRO A 193 1.69 7.49 -3.34
N TYR A 194 1.24 8.68 -3.75
CA TYR A 194 1.10 9.02 -5.16
C TYR A 194 2.46 9.23 -5.83
N THR A 195 3.36 9.97 -5.18
CA THR A 195 4.75 10.12 -5.62
C THR A 195 5.45 8.77 -5.66
N PHE A 196 5.26 7.92 -4.65
CA PHE A 196 5.81 6.57 -4.61
C PHE A 196 5.42 5.75 -5.84
N PHE A 197 4.12 5.62 -6.12
CA PHE A 197 3.63 4.79 -7.22
C PHE A 197 4.01 5.38 -8.58
N ARG A 198 4.05 6.71 -8.72
CA ARG A 198 4.53 7.39 -9.93
C ARG A 198 6.02 7.10 -10.19
N LEU A 199 6.89 7.28 -9.19
CA LEU A 199 8.33 7.00 -9.30
C LEU A 199 8.58 5.52 -9.60
N PHE A 200 7.87 4.61 -8.92
CA PHE A 200 7.95 3.18 -9.19
C PHE A 200 7.57 2.84 -10.62
N LYS A 201 6.48 3.42 -11.14
CA LYS A 201 6.01 3.22 -12.51
C LYS A 201 7.04 3.70 -13.52
N GLU A 202 7.57 4.91 -13.37
CA GLU A 202 8.60 5.48 -14.24
C GLU A 202 9.86 4.62 -14.25
N TRP A 203 10.35 4.24 -13.07
CA TRP A 203 11.52 3.36 -12.95
C TRP A 203 11.29 2.00 -13.61
N ARG A 204 10.14 1.35 -13.34
CA ARG A 204 9.87 0.01 -13.87
C ARG A 204 9.72 0.00 -15.39
N LEU A 205 9.14 1.05 -15.98
CA LEU A 205 9.02 1.21 -17.43
C LEU A 205 10.35 1.56 -18.12
N GLY A 206 11.32 2.10 -17.38
CA GLY A 206 12.66 2.37 -17.89
C GLY A 206 13.58 1.13 -17.95
N LEU A 207 13.16 0.01 -17.37
CA LEU A 207 13.91 -1.25 -17.42
C LEU A 207 13.60 -2.03 -18.71
N PRO A 208 14.55 -2.79 -19.28
CA PRO A 208 14.27 -3.74 -20.35
C PRO A 208 13.20 -4.75 -19.95
N GLU A 209 12.39 -5.21 -20.92
CA GLU A 209 11.41 -6.30 -20.73
C GLU A 209 12.06 -7.64 -20.37
#